data_AF-A0A431LEN6-F1
#
_entry.id   AF-A0A431LEN6-F1
#
_cell.length_a   1.000
_cell.length_b   1.000
_cell.length_c   1.000
_cell.angle_alpha   90.00
_cell.angle_beta   90.00
_cell.angle_gamma   90.00
#
_symmetry.space_group_name_H-M   'P 1'
#
loop_
_entity.id
_entity.type
_entity.pdbx_description
1 polymer ?
#
loop_
_entity_poly.entity_id
_entity_poly.type
_entity_poly.pdbx_seq_one_letter_code
_entity_poly.pdbx_strand_id
1 'polypeptide(L)'
;MSENATSQSNDQRPVERRRARLPQPDFTHYKKENAYPGPNYFFVGHSFNLEDAAQVSEFREKRARAINEVFADETKWAPVDSVLSNQSFSQVLSRFENDFLHRLDGALIGPAIDSNGKKIVDSFTIWRKEMRRQERESA
;
A
#
# COMPACT_ATOMS: atom_id res chain seq x y z
N MET A 1 -47.25 -19.44 -19.93
CA MET A 1 -46.75 -19.09 -18.59
C MET A 1 -46.22 -20.35 -17.95
N SER A 2 -44.91 -20.39 -17.67
CA SER A 2 -44.28 -21.20 -16.60
C SER A 2 -42.79 -20.87 -16.63
N GLU A 3 -42.38 -20.03 -15.68
CA GLU A 3 -41.00 -19.76 -15.33
C GLU A 3 -40.37 -21.02 -14.73
N ASN A 4 -39.07 -21.23 -14.94
CA ASN A 4 -38.26 -21.75 -13.85
C ASN A 4 -36.79 -21.33 -14.01
N ALA A 5 -36.32 -20.68 -12.95
CA ALA A 5 -35.04 -20.04 -12.83
C ALA A 5 -33.91 -21.06 -12.63
N THR A 6 -32.88 -20.99 -13.45
CA THR A 6 -31.62 -21.70 -13.20
C THR A 6 -30.73 -20.81 -12.35
N SER A 7 -30.79 -21.01 -11.03
CA SER A 7 -29.86 -20.41 -10.07
C SER A 7 -28.46 -21.01 -10.27
N GLN A 8 -27.56 -20.26 -10.92
CA GLN A 8 -26.15 -20.65 -11.02
C GLN A 8 -25.32 -20.07 -9.86
N SER A 9 -24.96 -20.99 -8.95
CA SER A 9 -23.66 -21.12 -8.30
C SER A 9 -22.97 -19.85 -7.82
N ASN A 10 -23.41 -19.35 -6.67
CA ASN A 10 -22.66 -18.40 -5.86
C ASN A 10 -21.70 -19.19 -4.95
N ASP A 11 -20.61 -19.75 -5.49
CA ASP A 11 -19.65 -20.56 -4.74
C ASP A 11 -18.29 -19.86 -4.58
N GLN A 12 -18.33 -18.59 -4.19
CA GLN A 12 -17.16 -17.90 -3.67
C GLN A 12 -17.04 -18.15 -2.16
N ARG A 13 -15.81 -18.47 -1.73
CA ARG A 13 -15.51 -18.86 -0.35
C ARG A 13 -15.95 -17.72 0.62
N PRO A 14 -16.42 -18.03 1.84
CA PRO A 14 -16.95 -17.03 2.77
C PRO A 14 -16.01 -15.84 3.04
N VAL A 15 -14.69 -16.07 2.96
CA VAL A 15 -13.65 -15.05 3.13
C VAL A 15 -13.60 -14.06 1.95
N GLU A 16 -13.83 -14.51 0.73
CA GLU A 16 -13.87 -13.67 -0.48
C GLU A 16 -15.11 -12.77 -0.46
N ARG A 17 -16.27 -13.31 -0.04
CA ARG A 17 -17.50 -12.51 0.13
C ARG A 17 -17.38 -11.42 1.20
N ARG A 18 -16.65 -11.70 2.30
CA ARG A 18 -16.41 -10.69 3.35
C ARG A 18 -15.52 -9.56 2.86
N ARG A 19 -14.49 -9.84 2.05
CA ARG A 19 -13.63 -8.81 1.44
C ARG A 19 -14.37 -7.95 0.41
N ALA A 20 -15.28 -8.54 -0.36
CA ALA A 20 -16.12 -7.81 -1.33
C ALA A 20 -17.15 -6.86 -0.67
N ARG A 21 -17.45 -7.04 0.62
CA ARG A 21 -18.43 -6.24 1.39
C ARG A 21 -17.80 -5.15 2.25
N LEU A 22 -16.48 -5.16 2.43
CA LEU A 22 -15.80 -4.03 3.05
C LEU A 22 -15.75 -2.89 2.04
N PRO A 23 -16.00 -1.63 2.47
CA PRO A 23 -15.75 -0.48 1.62
C PRO A 23 -14.33 -0.59 1.07
N GLN A 24 -14.20 -0.73 -0.24
CA GLN A 24 -12.89 -0.65 -0.87
C GLN A 24 -12.35 0.75 -0.56
N PRO A 25 -11.09 0.90 -0.11
CA PRO A 25 -10.56 2.21 0.16
C PRO A 25 -10.67 3.07 -1.10
N ASP A 26 -11.20 4.29 -0.97
CA ASP A 26 -11.33 5.18 -2.11
C ASP A 26 -9.93 5.64 -2.56
N PHE A 27 -9.48 5.09 -3.68
CA PHE A 27 -8.19 5.43 -4.28
C PHE A 27 -8.26 6.65 -5.21
N THR A 28 -9.35 7.42 -5.22
CA THR A 28 -9.51 8.58 -6.10
C THR A 28 -8.33 9.55 -6.02
N HIS A 29 -7.87 9.87 -4.81
CA HIS A 29 -6.72 10.77 -4.63
C HIS A 29 -5.40 10.16 -5.09
N TYR A 30 -5.17 8.87 -4.79
CA TYR A 30 -4.01 8.14 -5.29
C TYR A 30 -3.95 8.10 -6.82
N LYS A 31 -5.10 7.90 -7.47
CA LYS A 31 -5.19 7.91 -8.95
C LYS A 31 -4.91 9.30 -9.52
N LYS A 32 -5.44 10.36 -8.92
CA LYS A 32 -5.18 11.75 -9.36
C LYS A 32 -3.71 12.13 -9.25
N GLU A 33 -3.04 11.67 -8.19
CA GLU A 33 -1.61 11.94 -7.94
C GLU A 33 -0.67 10.96 -8.67
N ASN A 34 -1.19 10.06 -9.51
CA ASN A 34 -0.44 8.96 -10.13
C ASN A 34 0.33 8.07 -9.13
N ALA A 35 -0.14 8.00 -7.88
CA ALA A 35 0.44 7.24 -6.78
C ALA A 35 -0.14 5.82 -6.65
N TYR A 36 -1.11 5.46 -7.49
CA TYR A 36 -1.68 4.12 -7.55
C TYR A 36 -0.89 3.23 -8.51
N PRO A 37 -0.22 2.16 -8.04
CA PRO A 37 0.63 1.31 -8.88
C PRO A 37 -0.14 0.34 -9.80
N GLY A 38 -1.48 0.39 -9.77
CA GLY A 38 -2.32 -0.37 -10.68
C GLY A 38 -3.00 -1.60 -10.05
N PRO A 39 -3.80 -2.33 -10.84
CA PRO A 39 -4.76 -3.33 -10.36
C PRO A 39 -4.14 -4.63 -9.83
N ASN A 40 -2.85 -4.85 -10.05
CA ASN A 40 -2.13 -6.02 -9.53
C ASN A 40 -1.63 -5.79 -8.10
N TYR A 41 -1.95 -4.65 -7.49
CA TYR A 41 -1.52 -4.29 -6.15
C TYR A 41 -2.71 -3.93 -5.29
N PHE A 42 -2.67 -4.34 -4.02
CA PHE A 42 -3.64 -3.94 -3.02
C PHE A 42 -3.00 -3.05 -1.97
N PHE A 43 -3.78 -2.06 -1.54
CA PHE A 43 -3.40 -1.16 -0.45
C PHE A 43 -3.36 -1.93 0.87
N VAL A 44 -2.23 -1.87 1.56
CA VAL A 44 -2.07 -2.48 2.89
C VAL A 44 -2.34 -1.46 3.99
N GLY A 45 -1.84 -0.24 3.81
CA GLY A 45 -1.91 0.82 4.81
C GLY A 45 -0.86 1.89 4.60
N HIS A 46 -0.95 2.94 5.41
CA HIS A 46 0.14 3.90 5.59
C HIS A 46 1.08 3.42 6.68
N SER A 47 2.34 3.81 6.56
CA SER A 47 3.30 3.68 7.63
C SER A 47 2.85 4.59 8.77
N PHE A 48 2.61 3.99 9.93
CA PHE A 48 1.95 4.65 11.04
C PHE A 48 2.99 4.95 12.10
N ASN A 49 3.12 6.22 12.47
CA ASN A 49 3.97 6.63 13.56
C ASN A 49 3.13 7.31 14.64
N LEU A 50 2.72 6.52 15.66
CA LEU A 50 1.89 6.98 16.77
C LEU A 50 2.62 7.88 17.74
N GLU A 51 3.94 7.75 17.83
CA GLU A 51 4.69 8.23 18.99
C GLU A 51 4.89 9.76 18.99
N ASP A 52 4.72 10.44 17.84
CA ASP A 52 5.29 11.78 17.64
C ASP A 52 4.33 12.83 17.05
N ALA A 53 3.03 12.56 16.92
CA ALA A 53 2.08 13.50 16.30
C ALA A 53 1.98 14.86 17.03
N ALA A 54 2.48 14.96 18.27
CA ALA A 54 2.41 16.15 19.11
C ALA A 54 3.74 16.94 19.22
N GLN A 55 4.86 16.43 18.69
CA GLN A 55 6.14 17.16 18.70
C GLN A 55 6.66 17.35 17.27
N VAL A 56 6.97 18.60 16.92
CA VAL A 56 7.80 18.92 15.75
C VAL A 56 9.23 18.50 16.11
N SER A 57 9.48 17.19 16.12
CA SER A 57 10.78 16.63 16.46
C SER A 57 11.70 16.70 15.24
N GLU A 58 12.99 16.97 15.47
CA GLU A 58 14.05 16.85 14.45
C GLU A 58 14.00 15.50 13.71
N PHE A 59 13.54 14.45 14.42
CA PHE A 59 13.28 13.14 13.85
C PHE A 59 12.21 13.15 12.76
N ARG A 60 11.09 13.87 12.96
CA ARG A 60 10.03 14.00 11.95
C ARG A 60 10.54 14.65 10.67
N GLU A 61 11.37 15.70 10.80
CA GLU A 61 11.99 16.35 9.64
C GLU A 61 12.97 15.44 8.92
N LYS A 62 13.83 14.73 9.67
CA LYS A 62 14.77 13.74 9.12
C LYS A 62 14.02 12.64 8.38
N ARG A 63 12.93 12.14 8.97
CA ARG A 63 12.07 11.12 8.37
C ARG A 63 11.39 11.62 7.10
N ALA A 64 10.78 12.81 7.15
CA ALA A 64 10.14 13.39 5.98
C ALA A 64 11.14 13.60 4.83
N ARG A 65 12.36 14.05 5.13
CA ARG A 65 13.43 14.18 4.13
C ARG A 65 13.80 12.83 3.51
N ALA A 66 14.08 11.84 4.34
CA ALA A 66 14.45 10.51 3.87
C ALA A 66 13.35 9.84 3.03
N ILE A 67 12.07 10.05 3.37
CA ILE A 67 10.93 9.57 2.58
C ILE A 67 10.82 10.34 1.26
N ASN A 68 10.94 11.66 1.29
CA ASN A 68 10.86 12.48 0.07
C ASN A 68 12.01 12.18 -0.91
N GLU A 69 13.21 11.87 -0.41
CA GLU A 69 14.36 11.46 -1.23
C GLU A 69 14.04 10.22 -2.08
N VAL A 70 13.26 9.28 -1.56
CA VAL A 70 12.84 8.09 -2.32
C VAL A 70 11.98 8.45 -3.54
N PHE A 71 11.24 9.56 -3.48
CA PHE A 71 10.26 9.97 -4.49
C PHE A 71 10.65 11.27 -5.21
N ALA A 72 11.92 11.71 -5.13
CA ALA A 72 12.38 12.99 -5.64
C ALA A 72 12.37 13.06 -7.18
N ASP A 73 12.76 11.99 -7.87
CA ASP A 73 12.93 11.95 -9.33
C ASP A 73 11.66 11.55 -10.08
N GLU A 74 10.51 12.14 -9.71
CA GLU A 74 9.18 11.79 -10.23
C GLU A 74 8.72 10.34 -9.97
N THR A 75 9.54 9.54 -9.28
CA THR A 75 9.25 8.17 -8.89
C THR A 75 7.96 8.13 -8.07
N LYS A 76 6.92 7.48 -8.60
CA LYS A 76 5.59 7.43 -7.97
C LYS A 76 5.46 6.30 -6.95
N TRP A 77 6.29 5.28 -7.13
CA TRP A 77 6.37 4.09 -6.28
C TRP A 77 7.72 3.43 -6.51
N ALA A 78 8.23 2.73 -5.50
CA ALA A 78 9.52 2.05 -5.56
C ALA A 78 9.43 0.66 -4.91
N PRO A 79 10.14 -0.36 -5.44
CA PRO A 79 10.21 -1.68 -4.80
C PRO A 79 10.78 -1.59 -3.39
N VAL A 80 10.18 -2.30 -2.44
CA VAL A 80 10.61 -2.29 -1.03
C VAL A 80 12.11 -2.61 -0.92
N ASP A 81 12.60 -3.64 -1.61
CA ASP A 81 14.01 -4.06 -1.55
C ASP A 81 14.99 -2.96 -2.00
N SER A 82 14.60 -2.22 -3.05
CA SER A 82 15.40 -1.10 -3.55
C SER A 82 15.44 0.04 -2.54
N VAL A 83 14.33 0.31 -1.85
CA VAL A 83 14.26 1.40 -0.89
C VAL A 83 14.94 1.04 0.43
N LEU A 84 14.85 -0.21 0.88
CA LEU A 84 15.55 -0.67 2.08
C LEU A 84 17.08 -0.58 1.94
N SER A 85 17.59 -0.61 0.71
CA SER A 85 19.01 -0.37 0.41
C SER A 85 19.43 1.10 0.58
N ASN A 86 18.47 2.04 0.63
CA ASN A 86 18.75 3.44 0.93
C ASN A 86 18.99 3.62 2.45
N GLN A 87 20.20 4.04 2.81
CA GLN A 87 20.60 4.20 4.20
C GLN A 87 19.83 5.34 4.90
N SER A 88 19.53 6.44 4.21
CA SER A 88 18.72 7.54 4.75
C SER A 88 17.33 7.04 5.14
N PHE A 89 16.72 6.22 4.28
CA PHE A 89 15.38 5.67 4.53
C PHE A 89 15.37 4.62 5.64
N SER A 90 16.24 3.61 5.56
CA SER A 90 16.27 2.51 6.54
C SER A 90 16.54 2.98 7.98
N GLN A 91 17.29 4.07 8.15
CA GLN A 91 17.58 4.67 9.47
C GLN A 91 16.39 5.39 10.12
N VAL A 92 15.39 5.80 9.34
CA VAL A 92 14.22 6.53 9.88
C VAL A 92 13.01 5.63 10.14
N LEU A 93 13.14 4.33 9.84
CA LEU A 93 12.11 3.34 10.11
C LEU A 93 12.10 2.96 11.59
N SER A 94 10.90 2.76 12.14
CA SER A 94 10.77 2.06 13.42
C SER A 94 11.21 0.59 13.25
N ARG A 95 11.53 -0.06 14.36
CA ARG A 95 11.86 -1.50 14.36
C ARG A 95 10.73 -2.34 13.73
N PHE A 96 9.48 -2.02 14.05
CA PHE A 96 8.32 -2.72 13.50
C PHE A 96 8.17 -2.51 12.00
N GLU A 97 8.37 -1.28 11.51
CA GLU A 97 8.32 -0.99 10.07
C GLU A 97 9.43 -1.74 9.33
N ASN A 98 10.65 -1.71 9.87
CA ASN A 98 11.80 -2.38 9.29
C ASN A 98 11.57 -3.90 9.20
N ASP A 99 11.18 -4.54 10.31
CA ASP A 99 10.86 -5.97 10.35
C ASP A 99 9.66 -6.34 9.46
N PHE A 100 8.67 -5.45 9.34
CA PHE A 100 7.52 -5.66 8.48
C PHE A 100 7.91 -5.61 7.00
N LEU A 101 8.63 -4.57 6.57
CA LEU A 101 9.03 -4.38 5.18
C LEU A 101 9.92 -5.51 4.67
N HIS A 102 10.87 -5.99 5.47
CA HIS A 102 11.72 -7.14 5.08
C HIS A 102 10.95 -8.45 4.86
N ARG A 103 9.70 -8.56 5.36
CA ARG A 103 8.84 -9.73 5.15
C ARG A 103 7.93 -9.60 3.92
N LEU A 104 7.95 -8.46 3.23
CA LEU A 104 7.06 -8.17 2.11
C LEU A 104 7.74 -8.41 0.76
N ASP A 105 7.58 -9.63 0.24
CA ASP A 105 8.03 -9.94 -1.12
C ASP A 105 7.18 -9.24 -2.20
N GLY A 106 7.87 -8.68 -3.20
CA GLY A 106 7.26 -8.03 -4.37
C GLY A 106 6.39 -6.81 -4.06
N ALA A 107 6.52 -6.23 -2.86
CA ALA A 107 5.76 -5.05 -2.46
C ALA A 107 6.42 -3.76 -2.98
N LEU A 108 5.58 -2.73 -3.12
CA LEU A 108 6.00 -1.39 -3.44
C LEU A 108 5.69 -0.47 -2.28
N ILE A 109 6.49 0.57 -2.11
CA ILE A 109 6.11 1.74 -1.35
C ILE A 109 5.76 2.90 -2.27
N GLY A 110 4.87 3.78 -1.82
CA GLY A 110 4.50 5.00 -2.51
C GLY A 110 4.26 6.16 -1.53
N PRO A 111 3.91 7.35 -2.02
CA PRO A 111 3.58 8.47 -1.14
C PRO A 111 2.31 8.17 -0.32
N ALA A 112 2.27 8.63 0.91
CA ALA A 112 1.05 8.62 1.71
C ALA A 112 0.21 9.88 1.42
N ILE A 113 -1.10 9.68 1.25
CA ILE A 113 -2.08 10.70 0.88
C ILE A 113 -3.29 10.55 1.80
N ASP A 114 -3.71 11.66 2.42
CA ASP A 114 -4.86 11.71 3.33
C ASP A 114 -6.21 11.70 2.58
N SER A 115 -7.31 11.73 3.34
CA SER A 115 -8.67 11.74 2.80
C SER A 115 -9.04 12.99 2.00
N ASN A 116 -8.24 14.07 2.11
CA ASN A 116 -8.44 15.31 1.36
C ASN A 116 -7.55 15.36 0.10
N GLY A 117 -6.70 14.34 -0.12
CA GLY A 117 -5.73 14.33 -1.20
C GLY A 117 -4.40 15.00 -0.90
N LYS A 118 -4.13 15.36 0.37
CA LYS A 118 -2.86 15.98 0.76
C LYS A 118 -1.82 14.91 1.10
N LYS A 119 -0.59 15.12 0.67
CA LYS A 119 0.55 14.25 1.03
C LYS A 119 0.85 14.31 2.52
N ILE A 120 1.08 13.14 3.12
CA ILE A 120 1.55 12.97 4.48
C ILE A 120 3.07 12.75 4.41
N VAL A 121 3.83 13.83 4.58
CA VAL A 121 5.26 13.91 4.20
C VAL A 121 6.19 12.98 4.99
N ASP A 122 5.79 12.59 6.19
CA ASP A 122 6.51 11.73 7.13
C ASP A 122 5.98 10.29 7.13
N SER A 123 5.11 9.96 6.18
CA SER A 123 4.54 8.63 6.01
C SER A 123 4.66 8.16 4.56
N PHE A 124 4.59 6.86 4.37
CA PHE A 124 4.58 6.22 3.06
C PHE A 124 3.48 5.15 3.02
N THR A 125 2.96 4.88 1.83
CA THR A 125 1.97 3.84 1.59
C THR A 125 2.67 2.53 1.24
N ILE A 126 2.09 1.41 1.66
CA ILE A 126 2.54 0.07 1.28
C ILE A 126 1.52 -0.58 0.35
N TRP A 127 2.00 -1.05 -0.79
CA TRP A 127 1.24 -1.75 -1.82
C TRP A 127 1.79 -3.17 -1.96
N ARG A 128 0.97 -4.18 -1.70
CA ARG A 128 1.38 -5.57 -1.89
C ARG A 128 0.87 -6.10 -3.22
N LYS A 129 1.71 -6.85 -3.91
CA LYS A 129 1.32 -7.53 -5.15
C LYS A 129 0.27 -8.59 -4.82
N GLU A 130 -0.83 -8.56 -5.55
CA GLU A 130 -1.85 -9.59 -5.50
C GLU A 130 -1.25 -10.87 -6.08
N MET A 131 -1.03 -11.87 -5.22
CA MET A 131 -0.75 -13.24 -5.68
C MET A 131 -2.06 -13.84 -6.21
N ARG A 132 -2.52 -13.39 -7.39
CA ARG A 132 -3.50 -14.17 -8.14
C ARG A 132 -2.80 -15.45 -8.50
N ARG A 133 -3.30 -16.54 -7.92
CA ARG A 133 -2.89 -17.92 -8.14
C ARG A 133 -2.64 -18.18 -9.64
N GLN A 134 -1.38 -18.06 -10.07
CA GLN A 134 -0.91 -18.59 -11.36
C GLN A 134 -0.82 -20.12 -11.21
N GLU A 135 -1.96 -20.81 -11.07
CA GLU A 135 -2.02 -22.28 -11.08
C GLU A 135 -3.10 -22.82 -12.02
N ARG A 136 -3.55 -22.05 -13.02
CA ARG A 136 -4.44 -22.57 -14.05
C ARG A 136 -4.11 -21.99 -15.41
N GLU A 137 -2.93 -22.36 -15.93
CA GLU A 137 -2.62 -22.35 -17.37
C GLU A 137 -1.26 -23.03 -17.59
N SER A 138 -1.15 -24.28 -17.11
CA SER A 138 -0.09 -25.24 -17.44
C SER A 138 -0.57 -26.64 -17.05
N ALA A 139 -1.73 -27.05 -17.58
CA ALA A 139 -2.22 -28.43 -17.56
C ALA A 139 -3.11 -28.65 -18.77
#